data_AF-A0A509LEM3-F1
#
_entry.id   AF-A0A509LEM3-F1
#
_cell.length_a   1.000
_cell.length_b   1.000
_cell.length_c   1.000
_cell.angle_alpha   90.00
_cell.angle_beta   90.00
_cell.angle_gamma   90.00
#
_symmetry.space_group_name_H-M   'P 1'
#
loop_
_entity.id
_entity.type
_entity.pdbx_description
1 polymer ?
#
loop_
_entity_poly.entity_id
_entity_poly.type
_entity_poly.pdbx_seq_one_letter_code
_entity_poly.pdbx_strand_id
1 'polypeptide(L)'
;MGVTACIECHTELVDRWNTTPHARAFEDLKTQGAEKQSNPGCFKCHVVGYEQDGGYIDMDLTPELINVQCESCHGQGRAHIESDGDPELIISTPGEKSCRVCHTEGQDKNFDYKTKSRLVHGKRTKESK
;
A
#
# COMPACT_ATOMS: atom_id res chain seq x y z
N MET A 1 2.14 -10.77 -2.06
CA MET A 1 0.92 -11.50 -2.49
C MET A 1 -0.12 -10.55 -3.08
N GLY A 2 -0.06 -9.26 -2.74
CA GLY A 2 -0.98 -8.27 -3.26
C GLY A 2 -2.33 -8.29 -2.55
N VAL A 3 -3.15 -7.29 -2.87
CA VAL A 3 -4.44 -7.01 -2.22
C VAL A 3 -5.48 -8.12 -2.44
N THR A 4 -5.32 -8.91 -3.50
CA THR A 4 -6.21 -10.04 -3.83
C THR A 4 -6.21 -11.11 -2.75
N ALA A 5 -5.09 -11.31 -2.04
CA ALA A 5 -5.04 -12.23 -0.91
C ALA A 5 -5.71 -11.65 0.35
N CYS A 6 -5.74 -10.31 0.47
CA CYS A 6 -6.30 -9.63 1.63
C CYS A 6 -7.83 -9.54 1.57
N ILE A 7 -8.41 -9.45 0.36
CA ILE A 7 -9.87 -9.26 0.18
C ILE A 7 -10.69 -10.46 0.65
N GLU A 8 -10.10 -11.66 0.71
CA GLU A 8 -10.76 -12.90 1.14
C GLU A 8 -11.27 -12.81 2.58
N CYS A 9 -10.54 -12.12 3.46
CA CYS A 9 -10.91 -11.91 4.87
C CYS A 9 -11.25 -10.45 5.22
N HIS A 10 -10.78 -9.48 4.42
CA HIS A 10 -10.86 -8.05 4.74
C HIS A 10 -11.57 -7.21 3.67
N THR A 11 -12.71 -7.68 3.17
CA THR A 11 -13.48 -7.00 2.11
C THR A 11 -13.73 -5.52 2.39
N GLU A 12 -14.24 -5.17 3.59
CA GLU A 12 -14.54 -3.77 3.93
C GLU A 12 -13.29 -2.87 3.94
N LEU A 13 -12.13 -3.39 4.38
CA LEU A 13 -10.90 -2.61 4.42
C LEU A 13 -10.36 -2.38 3.01
N VAL A 14 -10.42 -3.41 2.15
CA VAL A 14 -10.04 -3.31 0.74
C VAL A 14 -10.95 -2.33 0.01
N ASP A 15 -12.27 -2.39 0.23
CA ASP A 15 -13.22 -1.45 -0.37
C ASP A 15 -12.91 -0.01 0.01
N ARG A 16 -12.58 0.24 1.29
CA ARG A 16 -12.22 1.59 1.70
C ARG A 16 -10.86 2.02 1.15
N TRP A 17 -9.86 1.13 1.13
CA TRP A 17 -8.55 1.39 0.52
C TRP A 17 -8.68 1.76 -0.96
N ASN A 18 -9.56 1.07 -1.70
CA ASN A 18 -9.85 1.34 -3.12
C ASN A 18 -10.34 2.79 -3.36
N THR A 19 -10.92 3.46 -2.37
CA THR A 19 -11.33 4.87 -2.49
C THR A 19 -10.20 5.88 -2.32
N THR A 20 -9.01 5.43 -1.94
CA THR A 20 -7.88 6.30 -1.61
C THR A 20 -6.94 6.53 -2.80
N PRO A 21 -6.11 7.58 -2.77
CA PRO A 21 -5.06 7.76 -3.78
C PRO A 21 -4.04 6.62 -3.82
N HIS A 22 -3.81 5.92 -2.70
CA HIS A 22 -2.85 4.81 -2.66
C HIS A 22 -3.23 3.67 -3.60
N ALA A 23 -4.53 3.39 -3.77
CA ALA A 23 -5.04 2.38 -4.69
C ALA A 23 -4.85 2.72 -6.18
N ARG A 24 -4.49 3.96 -6.50
CA ARG A 24 -4.24 4.44 -7.88
C ARG A 24 -2.82 5.02 -8.06
N ALA A 25 -1.96 4.85 -7.06
CA ALA A 25 -0.68 5.53 -7.01
C ALA A 25 0.19 5.27 -8.25
N PHE A 26 0.28 4.03 -8.72
CA PHE A 26 1.07 3.69 -9.91
C PHE A 26 0.43 4.19 -11.20
N GLU A 27 -0.89 4.09 -11.30
CA GLU A 27 -1.63 4.58 -12.47
C GLU A 27 -1.47 6.09 -12.64
N ASP A 28 -1.54 6.83 -11.53
CA ASP A 28 -1.38 8.28 -11.52
C ASP A 28 0.01 8.73 -12.00
N LEU A 29 1.04 7.88 -11.94
CA LEU A 29 2.36 8.22 -12.51
C LEU A 29 2.26 8.55 -14.00
N LYS A 30 1.42 7.83 -14.76
CA LYS A 30 1.23 8.05 -16.19
C LYS A 30 0.76 9.47 -16.50
N THR A 31 -0.05 10.06 -15.61
CA THR A 31 -0.56 11.43 -15.75
C THR A 31 0.53 12.48 -15.63
N GLN A 32 1.67 12.11 -15.04
CA GLN A 32 2.82 12.98 -14.81
C GLN A 32 3.98 12.71 -15.80
N GLY A 33 3.80 11.76 -16.71
CA GLY A 33 4.84 11.28 -17.63
C GLY A 33 4.82 9.75 -17.72
N ALA A 34 4.59 9.20 -18.91
CA ALA A 34 4.49 7.75 -19.12
C ALA A 34 5.79 7.02 -18.73
N GLU A 35 6.94 7.69 -18.89
CA GLU A 35 8.26 7.18 -18.52
C GLU A 35 8.41 6.90 -17.02
N LYS A 36 7.59 7.54 -16.17
CA LYS A 36 7.64 7.31 -14.72
C LYS A 36 7.19 5.91 -14.32
N GLN A 37 6.32 5.27 -15.11
CA GLN A 37 5.91 3.87 -14.91
C GLN A 37 7.01 2.87 -15.30
N SER A 38 8.13 3.36 -15.86
CA SER A 38 9.31 2.56 -16.17
C SER A 38 10.55 3.03 -15.42
N ASN A 39 10.38 3.92 -14.43
CA ASN A 39 11.47 4.47 -13.65
C ASN A 39 11.57 3.78 -12.27
N PRO A 40 12.63 2.99 -12.02
CA PRO A 40 12.93 2.41 -10.70
C PRO A 40 12.81 3.37 -9.51
N GLY A 41 13.15 4.64 -9.70
CA GLY A 41 13.05 5.66 -8.65
C GLY A 41 11.61 5.91 -8.19
N CYS A 42 10.62 5.70 -9.07
CA CYS A 42 9.20 5.85 -8.75
C CYS A 42 8.65 4.59 -8.05
N PHE A 43 9.19 3.40 -8.34
CA PHE A 43 8.67 2.14 -7.82
C PHE A 43 8.75 2.07 -6.29
N LYS A 44 9.84 2.59 -5.70
CA LYS A 44 10.02 2.65 -4.24
C LYS A 44 8.81 3.16 -3.46
N CYS A 45 8.00 4.04 -4.06
CA CYS A 45 6.82 4.63 -3.42
C CYS A 45 5.48 4.24 -4.06
N HIS A 46 5.47 3.61 -5.24
CA HIS A 46 4.26 3.43 -6.05
C HIS A 46 3.90 1.96 -6.32
N VAL A 47 4.68 1.00 -5.82
CA VAL A 47 4.38 -0.44 -5.92
C VAL A 47 4.61 -1.13 -4.58
N VAL A 48 4.23 -2.40 -4.49
CA VAL A 48 4.47 -3.24 -3.32
C VAL A 48 5.83 -3.92 -3.42
N GLY A 49 6.65 -3.79 -2.37
CA GLY A 49 7.84 -4.63 -2.18
C GLY A 49 8.96 -4.47 -3.22
N TYR A 50 9.10 -3.31 -3.87
CA TYR A 50 10.22 -3.09 -4.80
C TYR A 50 11.56 -3.39 -4.13
N GLU A 51 12.43 -4.16 -4.81
CA GLU A 51 13.72 -4.68 -4.29
C GLU A 51 13.61 -5.61 -3.07
N GLN A 52 12.41 -6.16 -2.79
CA GLN A 52 12.18 -7.13 -1.72
C GLN A 52 11.75 -8.48 -2.32
N ASP A 53 12.04 -9.56 -1.60
CA ASP A 53 11.65 -10.90 -2.00
C ASP A 53 10.13 -11.01 -2.15
N GLY A 54 9.69 -11.46 -3.34
CA GLY A 54 8.26 -11.59 -3.68
C GLY A 54 7.54 -10.26 -3.94
N GLY A 55 8.27 -9.16 -4.11
CA GLY A 55 7.71 -7.86 -4.47
C GLY A 55 7.69 -7.58 -5.98
N TYR A 56 7.31 -6.35 -6.32
CA TYR A 56 7.18 -5.90 -7.71
C TYR A 56 8.52 -5.91 -8.46
N ILE A 57 8.49 -6.44 -9.68
CA ILE A 57 9.61 -6.48 -10.62
C ILE A 57 9.32 -5.51 -11.78
N ASP A 58 8.28 -5.81 -12.56
CA ASP A 58 7.79 -5.00 -13.67
C ASP A 58 6.33 -5.36 -14.00
N MET A 59 5.78 -4.70 -15.03
CA MET A 59 4.40 -4.90 -15.48
C MET A 59 4.16 -6.25 -16.18
N ASP A 60 5.20 -6.93 -16.64
CA ASP A 60 5.06 -8.21 -17.34
C ASP A 60 5.08 -9.38 -16.34
N LEU A 61 5.85 -9.25 -15.25
CA LEU A 61 6.07 -10.32 -14.28
C LEU A 61 5.16 -10.22 -13.04
N THR A 62 4.89 -9.01 -12.55
CA THR A 62 4.15 -8.80 -11.29
C THR A 62 3.16 -7.63 -11.38
N PRO A 63 2.28 -7.57 -12.42
CA PRO A 63 1.34 -6.47 -12.59
C PRO A 63 0.38 -6.30 -11.40
N GLU A 64 0.11 -7.36 -10.63
CA GLU A 64 -0.76 -7.36 -9.46
C GLU A 64 -0.18 -6.64 -8.25
N LEU A 65 1.11 -6.31 -8.26
CA LEU A 65 1.81 -5.61 -7.17
C LEU A 65 1.96 -4.11 -7.38
N ILE A 66 1.32 -3.55 -8.43
CA ILE A 66 1.26 -2.09 -8.64
C ILE A 66 0.42 -1.40 -7.56
N ASN A 67 0.58 -0.08 -7.45
CA ASN A 67 -0.08 0.76 -6.44
C ASN A 67 0.46 0.51 -5.02
N VAL A 68 0.09 1.39 -4.10
CA VAL A 68 0.44 1.24 -2.68
C VAL A 68 -0.66 0.42 -2.02
N GLN A 69 -0.38 -0.83 -1.68
CA GLN A 69 -1.37 -1.79 -1.16
C GLN A 69 -1.16 -2.08 0.33
N CYS A 70 -1.86 -3.09 0.85
CA CYS A 70 -1.84 -3.48 2.26
C CYS A 70 -0.41 -3.72 2.78
N GLU A 71 0.36 -4.52 2.04
CA GLU A 71 1.71 -4.97 2.43
C GLU A 71 2.72 -3.81 2.49
N SER A 72 2.46 -2.68 1.82
CA SER A 72 3.31 -1.48 1.90
C SER A 72 3.36 -0.87 3.30
N CYS A 73 2.34 -1.11 4.13
CA CYS A 73 2.25 -0.60 5.51
C CYS A 73 2.23 -1.73 6.54
N HIS A 74 1.54 -2.83 6.23
CA HIS A 74 1.29 -3.94 7.16
C HIS A 74 2.37 -5.02 7.13
N GLY A 75 3.34 -4.92 6.20
CA GLY A 75 4.39 -5.93 6.00
C GLY A 75 3.91 -7.11 5.15
N GLN A 76 4.79 -8.10 4.96
CA GLN A 76 4.50 -9.28 4.14
C GLN A 76 3.40 -10.13 4.80
N GLY A 77 2.29 -10.35 4.09
CA GLY A 77 1.10 -10.99 4.66
C GLY A 77 1.12 -12.52 4.65
N ARG A 78 2.15 -13.15 4.08
CA ARG A 78 2.17 -14.60 3.83
C ARG A 78 2.01 -15.43 5.10
N ALA A 79 2.83 -15.18 6.11
CA ALA A 79 2.81 -15.94 7.36
C ALA A 79 1.47 -15.78 8.08
N HIS A 80 0.92 -14.56 8.09
CA HIS A 80 -0.41 -14.27 8.61
C HIS A 80 -1.49 -15.11 7.91
N ILE A 81 -1.50 -15.16 6.58
CA ILE A 81 -2.50 -15.92 5.81
C ILE A 81 -2.33 -17.44 6.03
N GLU A 82 -1.10 -17.96 5.98
CA GLU A 82 -0.80 -19.39 6.18
C GLU A 82 -1.14 -19.87 7.61
N SER A 83 -1.26 -18.93 8.56
CA SER A 83 -1.65 -19.18 9.96
C SER A 83 -3.15 -18.99 10.25
N ASP A 84 -4.01 -18.93 9.22
CA ASP A 84 -5.44 -18.64 9.38
C ASP A 84 -5.73 -17.26 10.01
N GLY A 85 -4.87 -16.28 9.70
CA GLY A 85 -5.06 -14.90 10.08
C GLY A 85 -4.51 -14.52 11.46
N ASP A 86 -3.43 -15.14 11.95
CA ASP A 86 -2.81 -14.76 13.21
C ASP A 86 -2.34 -13.28 13.18
N PRO A 87 -2.93 -12.38 13.99
CA PRO A 87 -2.59 -10.97 13.97
C PRO A 87 -1.18 -10.67 14.47
N GLU A 88 -0.53 -11.58 15.20
CA GLU A 88 0.85 -11.40 15.68
C GLU A 88 1.89 -11.60 14.57
N LEU A 89 1.49 -12.21 13.46
CA LEU A 89 2.34 -12.44 12.28
C LEU A 89 2.23 -11.33 11.22
N ILE A 90 1.62 -10.20 11.57
CA ILE A 90 1.48 -9.03 10.70
C ILE A 90 1.54 -7.72 11.51
N ILE A 91 1.92 -6.61 10.88
CA ILE A 91 1.88 -5.31 11.54
C ILE A 91 0.42 -4.83 11.55
N SER A 92 -0.35 -5.10 12.61
CA SER A 92 -1.77 -4.71 12.64
C SER A 92 -1.97 -3.19 12.70
N THR A 93 -1.05 -2.47 13.35
CA THR A 93 -1.09 -1.00 13.47
C THR A 93 0.22 -0.36 13.01
N PRO A 94 0.32 0.03 11.72
CA PRO A 94 1.50 0.69 11.19
C PRO A 94 1.76 2.06 11.85
N GLY A 95 2.97 2.27 12.34
CA GLY A 95 3.41 3.55 12.91
C GLY A 95 3.86 4.55 11.83
N GLU A 96 4.12 5.79 12.22
CA GLU A 96 4.55 6.88 11.33
C GLU A 96 5.74 6.54 10.42
N LYS A 97 6.64 5.67 10.89
CA LYS A 97 7.79 5.22 10.11
C LYS A 97 7.40 4.57 8.79
N SER A 98 6.29 3.81 8.72
CA SER A 98 5.85 3.20 7.46
C SER A 98 5.44 4.25 6.44
N CYS A 99 4.73 5.30 6.87
CA CYS A 99 4.34 6.41 5.99
C CYS A 99 5.57 7.18 5.47
N ARG A 100 6.57 7.38 6.33
CA ARG A 100 7.79 8.15 6.00
C ARG A 100 8.78 7.44 5.08
N VAL A 101 8.52 6.18 4.72
CA VAL A 101 9.25 5.53 3.62
C VAL A 101 9.06 6.31 2.32
N CYS A 102 7.84 6.81 2.09
CA CYS A 102 7.49 7.54 0.86
C CYS A 102 7.24 9.03 1.12
N HIS A 103 6.57 9.37 2.22
CA HIS A 103 6.25 10.74 2.57
C HIS A 103 7.42 11.43 3.31
N THR A 104 8.49 11.71 2.56
CA THR A 104 9.63 12.50 3.04
C THR A 104 9.45 13.99 2.69
N GLU A 105 10.30 14.88 3.22
CA GLU A 105 10.28 16.30 2.85
C GLU A 105 10.45 16.54 1.34
N GLY A 106 11.20 15.68 0.64
CA GLY A 106 11.43 15.78 -0.79
C GLY A 106 10.26 15.31 -1.65
N GLN A 107 9.40 14.44 -1.12
CA GLN A 107 8.26 13.86 -1.85
C GLN A 107 6.92 14.49 -1.44
N ASP A 108 6.74 14.78 -0.15
CA ASP A 108 5.54 15.38 0.42
C ASP A 108 5.90 16.33 1.57
N LYS A 109 6.33 17.53 1.20
CA LYS A 109 6.76 18.59 2.14
C LYS A 109 5.74 18.91 3.23
N ASN A 110 4.45 18.72 2.95
CA ASN A 110 3.36 19.09 3.86
C ASN A 110 2.71 17.86 4.51
N PHE A 111 3.41 16.72 4.56
CA PHE A 111 2.88 15.50 5.15
C PHE A 111 2.68 15.67 6.67
N ASP A 112 1.42 15.51 7.11
CA ASP A 112 1.04 15.41 8.52
C ASP A 112 0.52 14.01 8.82
N TYR A 113 1.30 13.22 9.57
CA TYR A 113 0.96 11.84 9.90
C TYR A 113 -0.40 11.74 10.61
N LYS A 114 -0.67 12.63 11.58
CA LYS A 114 -1.87 12.55 12.43
C LYS A 114 -3.16 12.69 11.63
N THR A 115 -3.15 13.54 10.59
CA THR A 115 -4.30 13.80 9.72
C THR A 115 -4.37 12.78 8.59
N LYS A 116 -3.23 12.52 7.91
CA LYS A 116 -3.21 11.70 6.69
C LYS A 116 -3.39 10.20 6.96
N SER A 117 -2.82 9.68 8.05
CA SER A 117 -2.98 8.26 8.42
C SER A 117 -4.44 7.82 8.57
N ARG A 118 -5.32 8.74 8.98
CA ARG A 118 -6.76 8.49 9.14
C ARG A 118 -7.50 8.26 7.82
N LEU A 119 -6.85 8.52 6.68
CA LEU A 119 -7.44 8.41 5.35
C LEU A 119 -7.02 7.12 4.62
N VAL A 120 -6.07 6.35 5.17
CA VAL A 120 -5.47 5.18 4.50
C VAL A 120 -6.47 4.04 4.27
N HIS A 121 -7.41 3.86 5.19
CA HIS A 121 -8.54 2.93 5.05
C HIS A 121 -9.86 3.69 4.82
N GLY A 122 -9.83 4.80 4.08
CA GLY A 122 -10.99 5.66 3.82
C GLY A 122 -11.56 6.35 5.07
N LYS A 123 -12.66 7.09 4.90
CA LYS A 123 -13.37 7.69 6.05
C LYS A 123 -14.06 6.58 6.84
N ARG A 124 -13.81 6.48 8.15
CA ARG A 124 -14.63 5.66 9.05
C ARG A 124 -16.09 6.15 8.97
N THR A 125 -17.00 5.31 8.49
CA THR A 125 -18.44 5.52 8.64
C THR A 125 -18.78 5.36 10.13
N LYS A 126 -19.77 6.11 10.62
CA LYS A 126 -20.09 6.26 12.06
C LYS A 126 -20.62 4.99 12.75
N GLU A 127 -20.51 3.80 12.15
CA GLU A 127 -21.21 2.59 12.61
C GLU A 127 -20.32 1.40 12.99
N SER A 128 -19.00 1.55 13.08
CA SER A 128 -18.17 0.52 13.71
C SER A 128 -17.96 0.87 15.19
N LYS A 129 -18.90 0.43 16.01
CA LYS A 129 -18.81 0.41 17.48
C LYS A 129 -18.22 -0.92 17.94
#